data_AF-A0A2D9LA21-F1
#
_entry.id   AF-A0A2D9LA21-F1
#
_cell.length_a   1.000
_cell.length_b   1.000
_cell.length_c   1.000
_cell.angle_alpha   90.00
_cell.angle_beta   90.00
_cell.angle_gamma   90.00
#
_symmetry.space_group_name_H-M   'P 1'
#
loop_
_entity.id
_entity.type
_entity.pdbx_description
1 polymer ?
#
loop_
_entity_poly.entity_id
_entity_poly.type
_entity_poly.pdbx_seq_one_letter_code
_entity_poly.pdbx_strand_id
1 'polypeptide(L)'
;DEDFLHASAAIESFAGQAMDTLLRGTDLRLPEGMSITGRDGYVRQFFRTKFWADDPQTYADVVFQPDPLPPEVASRTLREEERKQLITYPLDAPPVFVGHYWMEGAPAPLKHNVACIDFSAVKYGKLVAYRFDGEKVLSSDKFVWVDVDRPEQPDYPTSEDSVAR
;
A
#
# COMPACT_ATOMS: atom_id res chain seq x y z
N ASP A 1 -23.45 14.19 -1.88
CA ASP A 1 -23.20 15.63 -1.91
C ASP A 1 -22.38 15.91 -3.17
N GLU A 2 -22.98 16.54 -4.18
CA GLU A 2 -22.32 16.81 -5.47
C GLU A 2 -21.25 17.91 -5.34
N ASP A 3 -21.46 18.89 -4.46
CA ASP A 3 -20.52 19.98 -4.24
C ASP A 3 -19.21 19.45 -3.64
N PHE A 4 -19.30 18.49 -2.71
CA PHE A 4 -18.13 17.82 -2.16
C PHE A 4 -17.34 17.06 -3.25
N LEU A 5 -18.05 16.35 -4.13
CA LEU A 5 -17.41 15.63 -5.24
C LEU A 5 -16.69 16.60 -6.18
N HIS A 6 -17.33 17.72 -6.55
CA HIS A 6 -16.69 18.73 -7.40
C HIS A 6 -15.47 19.38 -6.70
N ALA A 7 -15.58 19.69 -5.41
CA ALA A 7 -14.47 20.21 -4.62
C ALA A 7 -13.30 19.22 -4.57
N SER A 8 -13.58 17.91 -4.52
CA SER A 8 -12.54 16.88 -4.44
C SER A 8 -11.59 16.84 -5.65
N ALA A 9 -11.98 17.42 -6.79
CA ALA A 9 -11.10 17.57 -7.95
C ALA A 9 -9.99 18.61 -7.74
N ALA A 10 -10.16 19.55 -6.79
CA ALA A 10 -9.13 20.48 -6.38
C ALA A 10 -8.32 19.89 -5.22
N ILE A 11 -7.07 19.49 -5.51
CA ILE A 11 -6.15 18.82 -4.56
C ILE A 11 -5.97 19.60 -3.26
N GLU A 12 -5.88 20.93 -3.34
CA GLU A 12 -5.67 21.81 -2.18
C GLU A 12 -6.95 22.05 -1.36
N SER A 13 -8.12 21.61 -1.85
CA SER A 13 -9.36 21.74 -1.10
C SER A 13 -9.44 20.72 0.04
N PHE A 14 -10.26 21.00 1.05
CA PHE A 14 -10.54 20.01 2.09
C PHE A 14 -11.04 18.68 1.51
N ALA A 15 -11.94 18.73 0.52
CA ALA A 15 -12.48 17.52 -0.11
C ALA A 15 -11.40 16.75 -0.89
N GLY A 16 -10.47 17.47 -1.53
CA GLY A 16 -9.34 16.89 -2.26
C GLY A 16 -8.36 16.20 -1.30
N GLN A 17 -7.94 16.90 -0.25
CA GLN A 17 -7.07 16.34 0.78
C GLN A 17 -7.72 15.15 1.51
N ALA A 18 -9.02 15.23 1.81
CA ALA A 18 -9.77 14.15 2.42
C ALA A 18 -9.84 12.92 1.51
N MET A 19 -10.17 13.10 0.23
CA MET A 19 -10.19 12.01 -0.73
C MET A 19 -8.79 11.40 -0.90
N ASP A 20 -7.76 12.24 -1.02
CA ASP A 20 -6.38 11.78 -1.19
C ASP A 20 -5.92 10.93 0.00
N THR A 21 -6.14 11.42 1.23
CA THR A 21 -5.78 10.70 2.46
C THR A 21 -6.55 9.38 2.58
N LEU A 22 -7.86 9.40 2.32
CA LEU A 22 -8.71 8.21 2.47
C LEU A 22 -8.44 7.13 1.40
N LEU A 23 -8.06 7.53 0.18
CA LEU A 23 -7.87 6.59 -0.93
C LEU A 23 -6.41 6.20 -1.16
N ARG A 24 -5.45 7.09 -0.89
CA ARG A 24 -4.02 6.83 -1.09
C ARG A 24 -3.28 6.47 0.19
N GLY A 25 -3.90 6.68 1.34
CA GLY A 25 -3.29 6.51 2.65
C GLY A 25 -2.49 7.74 3.08
N THR A 26 -1.68 7.58 4.11
CA THR A 26 -0.84 8.64 4.66
C THR A 26 0.55 8.63 4.05
N ASP A 27 1.18 9.79 4.00
CA ASP A 27 2.57 9.97 3.59
C ASP A 27 3.32 10.86 4.58
N LEU A 28 4.65 10.74 4.54
CA LEU A 28 5.55 11.66 5.23
C LEU A 28 6.53 12.26 4.24
N ARG A 29 6.84 13.54 4.42
CA ARG A 29 7.86 14.22 3.63
C ARG A 29 9.24 13.74 4.01
N LEU A 30 10.09 13.55 3.01
CA LEU A 30 11.51 13.30 3.21
C LEU A 30 12.18 14.54 3.83
N PRO A 31 13.14 14.34 4.74
CA PRO A 31 13.82 15.42 5.44
C PRO A 31 14.70 16.25 4.51
N GLU A 32 14.98 17.49 4.92
CA GLU A 32 16.05 18.34 4.33
C GLU A 32 15.91 18.58 2.82
N GLY A 33 14.68 18.52 2.28
CA GLY A 33 14.44 18.71 0.83
C GLY A 33 14.93 17.56 -0.04
N MET A 34 15.26 16.42 0.58
CA MET A 34 15.68 15.20 -0.10
C MET A 34 14.62 14.71 -1.09
N SER A 35 15.09 14.06 -2.14
CA SER A 35 14.25 13.30 -3.05
C SER A 35 14.84 11.92 -3.31
N ILE A 36 13.95 10.95 -3.56
CA ILE A 36 14.30 9.58 -3.93
C ILE A 36 13.72 9.33 -5.32
N THR A 37 14.52 8.75 -6.21
CA THR A 37 14.05 8.31 -7.54
C THR A 37 13.62 6.86 -7.42
N GLY A 38 12.34 6.58 -7.66
CA GLY A 38 11.81 5.22 -7.65
C GLY A 38 12.30 4.40 -8.84
N ARG A 39 12.07 3.08 -8.78
CA ARG A 39 12.34 2.17 -9.92
C ARG A 39 11.46 2.49 -11.14
N ASP A 40 10.37 3.19 -10.92
CA ASP A 40 9.46 3.75 -11.92
C ASP A 40 10.00 5.02 -12.61
N GLY A 41 11.16 5.54 -12.17
CA GLY A 41 11.78 6.76 -12.68
C GLY A 41 11.21 8.05 -12.09
N TYR A 42 10.22 7.98 -11.20
CA TYR A 42 9.63 9.17 -10.58
C TYR A 42 10.45 9.64 -9.40
N VAL A 43 10.70 10.96 -9.36
CA VAL A 43 11.35 11.63 -8.24
C VAL A 43 10.29 12.01 -7.20
N ARG A 44 10.43 11.49 -5.99
CA ARG A 44 9.48 11.70 -4.89
C ARG A 44 10.17 12.42 -3.74
N GLN A 45 9.48 13.40 -3.16
CA GLN A 45 9.89 14.08 -1.92
C GLN A 45 9.15 13.55 -0.69
N PHE A 46 8.32 12.53 -0.87
CA PHE A 46 7.48 11.93 0.17
C PHE A 46 7.57 10.41 0.04
N PHE A 47 7.37 9.71 1.15
CA PHE A 47 7.23 8.26 1.16
C PHE A 47 5.92 7.87 1.83
N ARG A 48 5.35 6.76 1.38
CA ARG A 48 4.09 6.28 1.92
C ARG A 48 4.30 5.63 3.29
N THR A 49 3.44 5.97 4.23
CA THR A 49 3.41 5.34 5.54
C THR A 49 2.27 4.33 5.62
N LYS A 50 2.52 3.20 6.28
CA LYS A 50 1.44 2.30 6.69
C LYS A 50 0.66 2.90 7.84
N PHE A 51 -0.65 2.69 7.80
CA PHE A 51 -1.56 3.17 8.84
C PHE A 51 -1.78 2.15 9.96
N TRP A 52 -0.89 1.16 10.16
CA TRP A 52 -1.04 0.07 11.15
C TRP A 52 0.26 -0.20 11.93
N ALA A 53 1.15 0.79 12.01
CA ALA A 53 2.34 0.70 12.87
C ALA A 53 1.95 0.89 14.34
N ASP A 54 2.50 0.06 15.22
CA ASP A 54 2.34 0.18 16.68
C ASP A 54 3.58 0.87 17.24
N ASP A 55 3.40 2.03 17.87
CA ASP A 55 4.47 2.85 18.48
C ASP A 55 5.77 2.95 17.63
N PRO A 56 5.67 3.43 16.37
CA PRO A 56 6.82 3.46 15.46
C PRO A 56 7.89 4.43 15.94
N GLN A 57 9.16 4.05 15.83
CA GLN A 57 10.29 4.89 16.29
C GLN A 57 11.06 5.54 15.15
N THR A 58 11.15 4.85 14.02
CA THR A 58 11.97 5.21 12.87
C THR A 58 11.15 5.22 11.58
N TYR A 59 11.70 5.78 10.50
CA TYR A 59 11.05 5.73 9.20
C TYR A 59 10.89 4.29 8.68
N ALA A 60 11.82 3.39 9.01
CA ALA A 60 11.72 1.97 8.70
C ALA A 60 10.46 1.32 9.33
N ASP A 61 10.03 1.83 10.50
CA ASP A 61 8.87 1.30 11.19
C ASP A 61 7.54 1.69 10.52
N VAL A 62 7.54 2.69 9.65
CA VAL A 62 6.32 3.24 9.03
C VAL A 62 6.32 3.17 7.52
N VAL A 63 7.47 3.10 6.85
CA VAL A 63 7.51 3.02 5.39
C VAL A 63 6.78 1.76 4.91
N PHE A 64 5.92 1.94 3.90
CA PHE A 64 5.25 0.81 3.26
C PHE A 64 4.97 1.11 1.80
N GLN A 65 5.95 0.77 0.97
CA GLN A 65 5.95 0.95 -0.48
C GLN A 65 6.95 -0.04 -1.12
N PRO A 66 6.86 -0.33 -2.43
CA PRO A 66 7.75 -1.28 -3.10
C PRO A 66 9.21 -0.87 -3.12
N ASP A 67 9.47 0.43 -3.20
CA ASP A 67 10.82 0.98 -3.26
C ASP A 67 11.27 1.34 -1.83
N PRO A 68 12.20 0.57 -1.24
CA PRO A 68 12.63 0.83 0.12
C PRO A 68 13.33 2.19 0.22
N LEU A 69 13.23 2.81 1.40
CA LEU A 69 14.04 3.99 1.69
C LEU A 69 15.52 3.59 1.75
N PRO A 70 16.45 4.49 1.35
CA PRO A 70 17.87 4.29 1.61
C PRO A 70 18.12 4.00 3.10
N PRO A 71 19.03 3.09 3.47
CA PRO A 71 19.23 2.66 4.86
C PRO A 71 19.42 3.81 5.84
N GLU A 72 20.18 4.84 5.45
CA GLU A 72 20.44 6.04 6.24
C GLU A 72 19.19 6.90 6.47
N VAL A 73 18.23 6.86 5.55
CA VAL A 73 16.94 7.54 5.68
C VAL A 73 15.98 6.70 6.51
N ALA A 74 15.95 5.39 6.27
CA ALA A 74 15.12 4.44 6.99
C ALA A 74 15.43 4.42 8.50
N SER A 75 16.71 4.56 8.88
CA SER A 75 17.14 4.58 10.29
C SER A 75 16.85 5.91 11.02
N ARG A 76 16.32 6.94 10.34
CA ARG A 76 16.02 8.23 11.00
C ARG A 76 14.86 8.07 11.98
N THR A 77 15.03 8.62 13.18
CA THR A 77 13.99 8.67 14.21
C THR A 77 12.87 9.61 13.78
N LEU A 78 11.63 9.17 13.97
CA LEU A 78 10.44 10.00 13.78
C LEU A 78 10.41 11.14 14.80
N ARG A 79 10.31 12.38 14.30
CA ARG A 79 10.09 13.58 15.11
C ARG A 79 8.67 13.59 15.67
N GLU A 80 8.47 14.29 16.78
CA GLU A 80 7.15 14.42 17.42
C GLU A 80 6.05 14.92 16.47
N GLU A 81 6.38 15.86 15.60
CA GLU A 81 5.46 16.39 14.60
C GLU A 81 5.13 15.41 13.47
N GLU A 82 6.05 14.51 13.13
CA GLU A 82 5.81 13.43 12.15
C GLU A 82 4.94 12.34 12.78
N ARG A 83 5.19 11.99 14.05
CA ARG A 83 4.36 11.04 14.80
C ARG A 83 2.90 11.49 14.88
N LYS A 84 2.65 12.79 15.06
CA LYS A 84 1.29 13.36 15.08
C LYS A 84 0.56 13.29 13.74
N GLN A 85 1.27 13.12 12.62
CA GLN A 85 0.69 12.96 11.29
C GLN A 85 0.34 11.50 10.97
N LEU A 86 0.91 10.55 11.72
CA LEU A 86 0.66 9.13 11.52
C LEU A 86 -0.74 8.76 12.01
N ILE A 87 -1.38 7.87 11.26
CA ILE A 87 -2.65 7.24 11.63
C ILE A 87 -2.35 5.80 12.01
N THR A 88 -2.99 5.30 13.06
CA THR A 88 -2.90 3.90 13.48
C THR A 88 -4.27 3.24 13.45
N TYR A 89 -4.35 2.10 12.79
CA TYR A 89 -5.50 1.23 12.76
C TYR A 89 -5.60 0.47 14.08
N PRO A 90 -6.71 0.60 14.82
CA PRO A 90 -6.81 -0.04 16.12
C PRO A 90 -6.75 -1.57 16.04
N LEU A 91 -6.10 -2.21 17.03
CA LEU A 91 -5.98 -3.67 17.09
C LEU A 91 -7.33 -4.36 17.35
N ASP A 92 -8.31 -3.66 17.93
CA ASP A 92 -9.66 -4.14 18.20
C ASP A 92 -10.66 -3.81 17.08
N ALA A 93 -10.22 -3.07 16.04
CA ALA A 93 -11.05 -2.76 14.89
C ALA A 93 -11.30 -4.01 14.02
N PRO A 94 -12.39 -4.02 13.21
CA PRO A 94 -12.68 -5.12 12.29
C PRO A 94 -11.52 -5.42 11.34
N PRO A 95 -11.45 -6.61 10.74
CA PRO A 95 -10.47 -6.87 9.69
C PRO A 95 -10.62 -5.90 8.52
N VAL A 96 -9.49 -5.36 8.06
CA VAL A 96 -9.42 -4.50 6.87
C VAL A 96 -8.54 -5.12 5.79
N PHE A 97 -9.05 -5.09 4.56
CA PHE A 97 -8.36 -5.56 3.36
C PHE A 97 -7.99 -4.35 2.50
N VAL A 98 -6.72 -4.26 2.12
CA VAL A 98 -6.21 -3.14 1.33
C VAL A 98 -5.48 -3.61 0.08
N GLY A 99 -5.42 -2.75 -0.93
CA GLY A 99 -4.59 -2.92 -2.11
C GLY A 99 -3.65 -1.73 -2.29
N HIS A 100 -3.19 -1.50 -3.52
CA HIS A 100 -2.42 -0.31 -3.92
C HIS A 100 -0.97 -0.23 -3.40
N TYR A 101 -0.51 -1.26 -2.69
CA TYR A 101 0.83 -1.32 -2.10
C TYR A 101 1.81 -2.20 -2.88
N TRP A 102 1.35 -2.87 -3.95
CA TRP A 102 2.22 -3.64 -4.86
C TRP A 102 3.16 -4.58 -4.10
N MET A 103 2.60 -5.40 -3.22
CA MET A 103 3.34 -6.37 -2.42
C MET A 103 4.06 -7.40 -3.29
N GLU A 104 5.13 -7.96 -2.74
CA GLU A 104 5.89 -9.08 -3.31
C GLU A 104 5.98 -10.21 -2.26
N GLY A 105 6.35 -11.41 -2.70
CA GLY A 105 6.53 -12.57 -1.82
C GLY A 105 5.27 -13.39 -1.57
N ALA A 106 5.26 -14.12 -0.45
CA ALA A 106 4.15 -15.00 -0.06
C ALA A 106 3.04 -14.20 0.64
N PRO A 107 1.77 -14.34 0.22
CA PRO A 107 0.67 -13.67 0.89
C PRO A 107 0.50 -14.10 2.35
N ALA A 108 0.43 -13.12 3.25
CA ALA A 108 0.19 -13.29 4.67
C ALA A 108 -0.44 -12.02 5.27
N PRO A 109 -1.12 -12.12 6.42
CA PRO A 109 -1.60 -10.93 7.14
C PRO A 109 -0.44 -10.00 7.51
N LEU A 110 -0.65 -8.69 7.40
CA LEU A 110 0.29 -7.65 7.85
C LEU A 110 0.20 -7.42 9.36
N LYS A 111 -1.02 -7.58 9.90
CA LYS A 111 -1.38 -7.66 11.32
C LYS A 111 -2.48 -8.70 11.48
N HIS A 112 -2.86 -9.04 12.70
CA HIS A 112 -3.96 -9.96 12.94
C HIS A 112 -5.29 -9.47 12.36
N ASN A 113 -5.48 -8.16 12.14
CA ASN A 113 -6.70 -7.58 11.52
C ASN A 113 -6.41 -6.73 10.27
N VAL A 114 -5.22 -6.82 9.68
CA VAL A 114 -4.87 -6.08 8.45
C VAL A 114 -4.26 -7.01 7.42
N ALA A 115 -4.81 -7.04 6.21
CA ALA A 115 -4.23 -7.78 5.08
C ALA A 115 -4.13 -6.89 3.84
N CYS A 116 -3.00 -6.97 3.14
CA CYS A 116 -2.93 -6.49 1.76
C CYS A 116 -3.20 -7.67 0.82
N ILE A 117 -3.96 -7.43 -0.25
CA ILE A 117 -4.26 -8.41 -1.31
C ILE A 117 -3.75 -7.98 -2.68
N ASP A 118 -3.05 -6.84 -2.75
CA ASP A 118 -2.39 -6.37 -3.97
C ASP A 118 -0.95 -6.89 -4.02
N PHE A 119 -0.74 -8.03 -4.69
CA PHE A 119 0.56 -8.64 -4.90
C PHE A 119 1.07 -8.44 -6.32
N SER A 120 0.90 -7.23 -6.85
CA SER A 120 1.52 -6.82 -8.12
C SER A 120 1.13 -7.70 -9.31
N ALA A 121 -0.10 -8.19 -9.37
CA ALA A 121 -0.59 -9.05 -10.46
C ALA A 121 -0.29 -8.46 -11.86
N VAL A 122 -0.51 -7.15 -12.03
CA VAL A 122 -0.21 -6.40 -13.28
C VAL A 122 1.28 -6.33 -13.65
N LYS A 123 2.17 -6.67 -12.72
CA LYS A 123 3.62 -6.76 -12.88
C LYS A 123 4.10 -8.22 -12.83
N TYR A 124 3.23 -9.17 -13.17
CA TYR A 124 3.55 -10.60 -13.19
C TYR A 124 3.89 -11.14 -11.79
N GLY A 125 3.21 -10.60 -10.77
CA GLY A 125 3.24 -11.09 -9.40
C GLY A 125 2.18 -12.17 -9.18
N LYS A 126 1.33 -11.98 -8.17
CA LYS A 126 0.26 -12.91 -7.81
C LYS A 126 -1.09 -12.22 -7.86
N LEU A 127 -2.09 -12.90 -8.44
CA LEU A 127 -3.48 -12.50 -8.27
C LEU A 127 -4.00 -13.17 -7.00
N VAL A 128 -4.18 -12.37 -5.95
CA VAL A 128 -4.45 -12.86 -4.58
C VAL A 128 -5.88 -12.54 -4.17
N ALA A 129 -6.50 -13.49 -3.49
CA ALA A 129 -7.75 -13.32 -2.78
C ALA A 129 -7.64 -13.88 -1.36
N TYR A 130 -8.52 -13.42 -0.47
CA TYR A 130 -8.63 -13.93 0.89
C TYR A 130 -10.04 -14.50 1.11
N ARG A 131 -10.12 -15.73 1.63
CA ARG A 131 -11.39 -16.41 1.94
C ARG A 131 -11.90 -15.94 3.30
N PHE A 132 -12.67 -14.86 3.34
CA PHE A 132 -13.20 -14.30 4.58
C PHE A 132 -14.47 -15.03 5.03
N ASP A 133 -14.46 -15.56 6.26
CA ASP A 133 -15.61 -16.27 6.87
C ASP A 133 -16.20 -15.48 8.07
N GLY A 134 -15.85 -14.20 8.21
CA GLY A 134 -16.30 -13.36 9.33
C GLY A 134 -15.41 -13.43 10.57
N GLU A 135 -14.23 -14.05 10.50
CA GLU A 135 -13.27 -14.11 11.60
C GLU A 135 -12.72 -12.72 11.97
N LYS A 136 -12.36 -12.51 13.25
CA LYS A 136 -11.72 -11.26 13.70
C LYS A 136 -10.20 -11.27 13.55
N VAL A 137 -9.61 -12.46 13.48
CA VAL A 137 -8.17 -12.68 13.38
C VAL A 137 -7.92 -13.35 12.04
N LEU A 138 -7.24 -12.64 11.15
CA LEU A 138 -6.85 -13.07 9.83
C LEU A 138 -5.79 -14.18 9.92
N SER A 139 -5.86 -15.12 8.98
CA SER A 139 -4.99 -16.29 8.97
C SER A 139 -4.35 -16.51 7.60
N SER A 140 -3.08 -16.92 7.60
CA SER A 140 -2.29 -17.10 6.37
C SER A 140 -2.80 -18.23 5.48
N ASP A 141 -3.46 -19.24 6.05
CA ASP A 141 -4.03 -20.38 5.32
C ASP A 141 -5.28 -20.03 4.49
N LYS A 142 -5.87 -18.85 4.70
CA LYS A 142 -7.06 -18.39 3.97
C LYS A 142 -6.72 -17.50 2.77
N PHE A 143 -5.44 -17.21 2.55
CA PHE A 143 -4.98 -16.60 1.31
C PHE A 143 -4.95 -17.65 0.21
N VAL A 144 -5.51 -17.29 -0.95
CA VAL A 144 -5.44 -18.09 -2.17
C VAL A 144 -4.96 -17.23 -3.31
N TRP A 145 -4.14 -17.80 -4.19
CA TRP A 145 -3.59 -17.05 -5.29
C TRP A 145 -3.25 -17.94 -6.48
N VAL A 146 -3.11 -17.29 -7.63
CA VAL A 146 -2.43 -17.83 -8.81
C VAL A 146 -1.26 -16.94 -9.14
N ASP A 147 -0.18 -17.54 -9.65
CA ASP A 147 0.92 -16.78 -10.24
C ASP A 147 0.47 -16.18 -11.57
N VAL A 148 0.91 -14.95 -11.86
CA VAL A 148 0.64 -14.29 -13.13
C VAL A 148 1.84 -14.48 -14.03
N ASP A 149 1.69 -15.34 -15.03
CA ASP A 149 2.77 -15.66 -15.96
C ASP A 149 3.14 -14.46 -16.85
N ARG A 150 4.41 -14.39 -17.23
CA ARG A 150 4.89 -13.45 -18.24
C ARG A 150 4.57 -14.02 -19.63
N PRO A 151 3.86 -13.28 -20.51
CA PRO A 151 3.53 -13.74 -21.86
C PRO A 151 4.74 -14.13 -22.72
N GLU A 152 5.92 -13.61 -22.38
CA GLU A 152 7.19 -13.90 -23.08
C GLU A 152 7.88 -15.18 -22.60
N GLN A 153 7.31 -15.92 -21.64
CA GLN A 153 7.84 -17.22 -21.23
C GLN A 153 7.51 -18.31 -22.27
N PRO A 154 8.46 -19.22 -22.58
CA PRO A 154 8.31 -20.19 -23.66
C PRO A 154 7.12 -21.15 -23.52
N ASP A 155 6.56 -21.32 -22.31
CA ASP A 155 5.46 -22.24 -22.02
C ASP A 155 4.09 -21.53 -21.86
N TYR A 156 3.95 -20.26 -22.27
CA TYR A 156 2.67 -19.55 -22.15
C TYR A 156 1.62 -20.17 -23.10
N PRO A 157 0.51 -20.74 -22.59
CA PRO A 157 -0.55 -21.24 -23.44
C PRO A 157 -1.21 -20.05 -24.14
N THR A 158 -1.15 -20.02 -25.46
CA THR A 158 -1.92 -19.09 -26.30
C THR A 158 -3.41 -19.39 -26.16
N SER A 159 -4.02 -19.01 -25.04
CA SER A 159 -5.47 -18.94 -24.90
C SER A 159 -5.94 -17.57 -25.42
N GLU A 160 -6.91 -17.60 -26.32
CA GLU A 160 -7.40 -16.47 -27.11
C GLU A 160 -7.67 -15.21 -26.29
N ASP A 161 -7.14 -14.12 -26.84
CA ASP A 161 -7.24 -12.75 -26.37
C ASP A 161 -8.70 -12.35 -26.13
N SER A 162 -9.06 -12.14 -24.86
CA SER A 162 -10.41 -11.74 -24.46
C SER A 162 -10.61 -10.21 -24.50
N VAL A 163 -9.64 -9.46 -25.02
CA VAL A 163 -9.73 -8.00 -25.18
C VAL A 163 -10.27 -7.64 -26.56
N ALA A 164 -11.43 -8.21 -26.90
CA ALA A 164 -12.29 -7.75 -27.98
C ALA A 164 -13.73 -7.65 -27.44
N ARG A 165 -13.96 -6.72 -26.51
CA ARG A 165 -15.28 -6.17 -26.17
C ARG A 165 -15.15 -4.71 -25.75
#